data_AF-A0A0D2B2K9-F1
#
_entry.id   AF-A0A0D2B2K9-F1
#
_cell.length_a   1.000
_cell.length_b   1.000
_cell.length_c   1.000
_cell.angle_alpha   90.00
_cell.angle_beta   90.00
_cell.angle_gamma   90.00
#
_symmetry.space_group_name_H-M   'P 1'
#
loop_
_entity.id
_entity.type
_entity.pdbx_description
1 polymer ?
#
loop_
_entity_poly.entity_id
_entity_poly.type
_entity_poly.pdbx_seq_one_letter_code
_entity_poly.pdbx_strand_id
1 'polypeptide(L)'
;MDAIKNSTEVLCDQSARRVVGVGPHFVVKYGLQVDLEEGWNMMFFKNTTSVVVPKVYALFQDAQSSQNYIVRERINGVRLDLIWTSLDLAQKQTVCFQIKATLTELRKLPSPDGYCSLGCQPLRDHVFCTGQEEESLRLEGPYKTETELNGGLVKKYLASGDLPVGKAEYYRRAFPSVLTGHPPTFTHGDVQRKNVLVNLTKEDCRITIIDWEFAGWYPSYWEYSRAIFACGHFDDDWNEWVDFILDPYRNE
;
A
#
# COMPACT_ATOMS: atom_id res chain seq x y z
N MET A 1 19.69 15.40 10.33
CA MET A 1 20.17 14.00 10.31
C MET A 1 20.34 13.48 11.73
N ASP A 2 21.13 14.14 12.58
CA ASP A 2 21.39 13.66 13.95
C ASP A 2 20.12 13.53 14.81
N ALA A 3 19.20 14.50 14.73
CA ALA A 3 17.90 14.42 15.43
C ALA A 3 17.02 13.23 14.99
N ILE A 4 17.18 12.76 13.75
CA ILE A 4 16.45 11.60 13.22
C ILE A 4 17.09 10.32 13.77
N LYS A 5 18.41 10.19 13.61
CA LYS A 5 19.17 9.00 14.02
C LYS A 5 19.18 8.80 15.54
N ASN A 6 19.12 9.89 16.30
CA ASN A 6 19.10 9.89 17.76
C ASN A 6 17.68 9.98 18.35
N SER A 7 16.63 9.85 17.54
CA SER A 7 15.27 9.83 18.08
C SER A 7 15.08 8.66 19.03
N THR A 8 14.51 8.94 20.20
CA THR A 8 14.12 7.92 21.19
C THR A 8 12.76 7.32 20.91
N GLU A 9 11.98 7.91 20.00
CA GLU A 9 10.64 7.45 19.67
C GLU A 9 10.66 6.66 18.36
N VAL A 10 10.84 5.35 18.51
CA VAL A 10 10.85 4.40 17.39
C VAL A 10 9.44 3.83 17.22
N LEU A 11 8.81 4.14 16.09
CA LEU A 11 7.47 3.69 15.73
C LEU A 11 7.51 2.36 14.96
N CYS A 12 8.59 2.12 14.23
CA CYS A 12 8.86 0.86 13.53
C CYS A 12 10.38 0.67 13.40
N ASP A 13 10.88 -0.53 13.71
CA ASP A 13 12.29 -0.89 13.57
C ASP A 13 12.41 -2.22 12.83
N GLN A 14 12.77 -2.16 11.55
CA GLN A 14 13.05 -3.33 10.73
C GLN A 14 14.46 -3.18 10.15
N SER A 15 15.11 -4.31 9.85
CA SER A 15 16.54 -4.36 9.48
C SER A 15 16.95 -3.39 8.35
N ALA A 16 16.05 -3.09 7.41
CA ALA A 16 16.31 -2.21 6.27
C ALA A 16 15.48 -0.92 6.23
N ARG A 17 14.55 -0.73 7.19
CA ARG A 17 13.69 0.47 7.27
C ARG A 17 13.33 0.80 8.72
N ARG A 18 13.38 2.08 9.07
CA ARG A 18 13.01 2.59 10.39
C ARG A 18 12.03 3.73 10.24
N VAL A 19 11.09 3.83 11.19
CA VAL A 19 10.15 4.95 11.30
C VAL A 19 10.29 5.54 12.69
N VAL A 20 10.60 6.82 12.77
CA VAL A 20 10.83 7.53 14.04
C VAL A 20 10.00 8.81 14.13
N GLY A 21 9.54 9.13 15.33
CA GLY A 21 9.00 10.46 15.64
C GLY A 21 10.15 11.45 15.83
N VAL A 22 10.05 12.67 15.29
CA VAL A 22 11.04 13.73 15.52
C VAL A 22 10.32 14.96 16.04
N GLY A 23 10.36 15.13 17.36
CA GLY A 23 9.57 16.14 18.06
C GLY A 23 8.06 15.95 17.85
N PRO A 24 7.26 17.00 18.09
CA PRO A 24 5.81 16.91 18.04
C PRO A 24 5.22 17.00 16.63
N HIS A 25 6.03 17.26 15.60
CA HIS A 25 5.52 17.64 14.27
C HIS A 25 5.88 16.69 13.14
N PHE A 26 6.91 15.84 13.33
CA PHE A 26 7.44 15.05 12.23
C PHE A 26 7.47 13.56 12.55
N VAL A 27 7.22 12.78 11.50
CA VAL A 27 7.55 11.36 11.43
C VAL A 27 8.49 11.18 10.25
N VAL A 28 9.57 10.43 10.47
CA VAL A 28 10.58 10.18 9.45
C VAL A 28 10.70 8.69 9.19
N LYS A 29 10.42 8.26 7.96
CA LYS A 29 10.70 6.91 7.46
C LYS A 29 12.02 6.95 6.71
N TYR A 30 12.98 6.10 7.07
CA TYR A 30 14.28 6.09 6.43
C TYR A 30 14.92 4.70 6.41
N GLY A 31 15.80 4.46 5.43
CA GLY A 31 16.50 3.18 5.27
C GLY A 31 16.94 2.91 3.84
N LEU A 32 17.65 1.80 3.65
CA LEU A 32 18.13 1.38 2.33
C LEU A 32 17.00 0.86 1.42
N GLN A 33 15.93 0.31 2.01
CA GLN A 33 14.77 -0.23 1.30
C GLN A 33 13.55 0.72 1.32
N VAL A 34 13.74 1.99 1.69
CA VAL A 34 12.66 2.98 1.62
C VAL A 34 12.57 3.52 0.20
N ASP A 35 11.43 3.36 -0.45
CA ASP A 35 11.17 3.98 -1.75
C ASP A 35 10.58 5.38 -1.57
N LEU A 36 11.18 6.39 -2.21
CA LEU A 36 10.67 7.77 -2.17
C LEU A 36 9.32 7.92 -2.87
N GLU A 37 8.89 6.93 -3.66
CA GLU A 37 7.58 6.90 -4.32
C GLU A 37 6.41 7.02 -3.34
N GLU A 38 6.52 6.51 -2.11
CA GLU A 38 5.52 6.74 -1.06
C GLU A 38 5.28 8.24 -0.82
N GLY A 39 6.37 9.02 -0.82
CA GLY A 39 6.31 10.48 -0.67
C GLY A 39 5.74 11.18 -1.90
N TRP A 40 6.13 10.73 -3.09
CA TRP A 40 5.61 11.25 -4.36
C TRP A 40 4.11 11.00 -4.50
N ASN A 41 3.62 9.82 -4.10
CA ASN A 41 2.21 9.47 -4.02
C ASN A 41 1.42 10.44 -3.13
N MET A 42 1.88 10.69 -1.89
CA MET A 42 1.22 11.66 -1.00
C MET A 42 1.18 13.07 -1.59
N MET A 43 2.25 13.53 -2.25
CA MET A 43 2.26 14.83 -2.92
C MET A 43 1.32 14.88 -4.12
N PHE A 44 1.22 13.80 -4.89
CA PHE A 44 0.27 13.67 -5.99
C PHE A 44 -1.17 13.78 -5.49
N PHE A 45 -1.58 12.98 -4.49
CA PHE A 45 -2.96 12.98 -3.97
C PHE A 45 -3.38 14.34 -3.43
N LYS A 46 -2.48 15.02 -2.74
CA LYS A 46 -2.73 16.36 -2.20
C LYS A 46 -3.06 17.39 -3.27
N ASN A 47 -2.55 17.20 -4.49
CA ASN A 47 -2.77 18.12 -5.61
C ASN A 47 -3.94 17.71 -6.51
N THR A 48 -4.34 16.43 -6.51
CA THR A 48 -5.31 15.88 -7.46
C THR A 48 -6.60 15.37 -6.84
N THR A 49 -6.68 15.27 -5.51
CA THR A 49 -7.84 14.71 -4.81
C THR A 49 -8.20 15.50 -3.56
N SER A 50 -9.35 15.17 -2.97
CA SER A 50 -9.80 15.70 -1.67
C SER A 50 -9.32 14.87 -0.47
N VAL A 51 -8.55 13.80 -0.70
CA VAL A 51 -8.12 12.88 0.37
C VAL A 51 -7.11 13.53 1.30
N VAL A 52 -7.30 13.30 2.60
CA VAL A 52 -6.33 13.71 3.63
C VAL A 52 -5.20 12.71 3.68
N VAL A 53 -3.99 13.20 3.40
CA VAL A 53 -2.73 12.45 3.55
C VAL A 53 -1.72 13.28 4.33
N PRO A 54 -0.76 12.65 5.03
CA PRO A 54 0.29 13.39 5.74
C PRO A 54 1.03 14.35 4.81
N LYS A 55 1.20 15.61 5.24
CA LYS A 55 2.01 16.55 4.47
C LYS A 55 3.45 16.06 4.38
N VAL A 56 3.98 15.96 3.16
CA VAL A 56 5.40 15.71 2.92
C VAL A 56 6.18 17.01 3.06
N TYR A 57 7.25 17.00 3.85
CA TYR A 57 8.14 18.14 4.07
C TYR A 57 9.46 18.00 3.32
N ALA A 58 9.99 16.77 3.20
CA ALA A 58 11.21 16.52 2.45
C ALA A 58 11.27 15.06 1.98
N LEU A 59 11.79 14.86 0.76
CA LEU A 59 12.23 13.60 0.20
C LEU A 59 13.68 13.76 -0.23
N PHE A 60 14.57 12.91 0.27
CA PHE A 60 15.98 12.96 -0.12
C PHE A 60 16.67 11.63 0.11
N GLN A 61 17.77 11.43 -0.60
CA GLN A 61 18.72 10.35 -0.36
C GLN A 61 19.98 10.93 0.27
N ASP A 62 20.50 10.27 1.30
CA ASP A 62 21.80 10.60 1.86
C ASP A 62 22.92 10.03 0.99
N ALA A 63 23.80 10.89 0.48
CA ALA A 63 24.85 10.48 -0.44
C ALA A 63 25.89 9.54 0.20
N GLN A 64 26.08 9.60 1.53
CA GLN A 64 27.08 8.78 2.22
C GLN A 64 26.56 7.38 2.55
N SER A 65 25.33 7.28 3.05
CA SER A 65 24.73 6.00 3.46
C SER A 65 23.84 5.37 2.39
N SER A 66 23.56 6.08 1.29
CA SER A 66 22.58 5.70 0.26
C SER A 66 21.16 5.44 0.79
N GLN A 67 20.87 5.85 2.03
CA GLN A 67 19.55 5.70 2.63
C GLN A 67 18.60 6.77 2.12
N ASN A 68 17.39 6.37 1.81
CA ASN A 68 16.30 7.27 1.49
C ASN A 68 15.61 7.75 2.76
N TYR A 69 15.12 8.98 2.73
CA TYR A 69 14.43 9.64 3.84
C TYR A 69 13.14 10.28 3.34
N ILE A 70 12.05 9.97 4.04
CA ILE A 70 10.73 10.58 3.85
C ILE A 70 10.38 11.29 5.15
N VAL A 71 10.41 12.62 5.13
CA VAL A 71 9.99 13.47 6.24
C VAL A 71 8.56 13.91 6.01
N ARG A 72 7.65 13.47 6.88
CA ARG A 72 6.22 13.75 6.78
C ARG A 72 5.63 14.28 8.08
N GLU A 73 4.46 14.86 7.96
CA GLU A 73 3.64 15.29 9.08
C GLU A 73 3.39 14.17 10.07
N ARG A 74 3.54 14.50 11.35
CA ARG A 74 3.08 13.65 12.42
C ARG A 74 1.58 13.81 12.60
N ILE A 75 0.84 12.77 12.24
CA ILE A 75 -0.60 12.72 12.46
C ILE A 75 -0.87 12.31 13.91
N ASN A 76 -1.69 13.10 14.60
CA ASN A 76 -2.19 12.75 15.92
C ASN A 76 -3.27 11.68 15.78
N GLY A 77 -3.00 10.47 16.26
CA GLY A 77 -3.95 9.37 16.28
C GLY A 77 -3.31 8.09 16.79
N VAL A 78 -4.15 7.09 17.09
CA VAL A 78 -3.73 5.74 17.47
C VAL A 78 -3.96 4.82 16.27
N ARG A 79 -3.07 3.86 16.04
CA ARG A 79 -3.26 2.89 14.96
C ARG A 79 -4.52 2.04 15.21
N LEU A 80 -5.29 1.79 14.15
CA LEU A 80 -6.56 1.08 14.24
C LEU A 80 -6.39 -0.35 14.75
N ASP A 81 -5.27 -1.02 14.42
CA ASP A 81 -4.97 -2.37 14.88
C ASP A 81 -4.89 -2.47 16.41
N LEU A 82 -4.38 -1.43 17.06
CA LEU A 82 -4.22 -1.38 18.52
C LEU A 82 -5.53 -1.17 19.27
N ILE A 83 -6.54 -0.59 18.63
CA ILE A 83 -7.80 -0.21 19.30
C ILE A 83 -9.01 -0.95 18.74
N TRP A 84 -8.87 -1.73 17.67
CA TRP A 84 -9.99 -2.34 16.93
C TRP A 84 -10.98 -3.08 17.82
N THR A 85 -10.48 -3.92 18.73
CA THR A 85 -11.30 -4.74 19.64
C THR A 85 -11.98 -3.92 20.73
N SER A 86 -11.50 -2.71 20.99
CA SER A 86 -12.09 -1.79 21.97
C SER A 86 -13.17 -0.86 21.38
N LEU A 87 -13.25 -0.76 20.05
CA LEU A 87 -14.24 0.07 19.38
C LEU A 87 -15.62 -0.58 19.46
N ASP A 88 -16.64 0.24 19.74
CA ASP A 88 -18.03 -0.20 19.60
C ASP A 88 -18.45 -0.29 18.13
N LEU A 89 -19.63 -0.85 17.88
CA LEU A 89 -20.15 -1.05 16.53
C LEU A 89 -20.28 0.27 15.75
N ALA A 90 -20.76 1.34 16.39
CA ALA A 90 -20.96 2.63 15.73
C ALA A 90 -19.61 3.25 15.34
N GLN A 91 -18.61 3.16 16.22
CA GLN A 91 -17.24 3.62 15.96
C GLN A 91 -16.60 2.83 14.82
N LYS A 92 -16.74 1.50 14.79
CA LYS A 92 -16.27 0.66 13.68
C LYS A 92 -16.94 1.08 12.36
N GLN A 93 -18.25 1.28 12.35
CA GLN A 93 -18.99 1.77 11.18
C GLN A 93 -18.46 3.12 10.69
N THR A 94 -18.26 4.08 11.60
CA THR A 94 -17.75 5.41 11.26
C THR A 94 -16.34 5.35 10.67
N VAL A 95 -15.45 4.55 11.24
CA VAL A 95 -14.08 4.34 10.73
C VAL A 95 -14.12 3.70 9.34
N CYS A 96 -14.83 2.58 9.18
CA CYS A 96 -14.90 1.85 7.92
C CYS A 96 -15.58 2.66 6.81
N PHE A 97 -16.60 3.45 7.14
CA PHE A 97 -17.22 4.37 6.19
C PHE A 97 -16.23 5.41 5.66
N GLN A 98 -15.39 5.97 6.52
CA GLN A 98 -14.35 6.92 6.09
C GLN A 98 -13.28 6.25 5.23
N ILE A 99 -12.81 5.05 5.59
CA ILE A 99 -11.87 4.28 4.74
C ILE A 99 -12.48 4.07 3.35
N LYS A 100 -13.72 3.59 3.30
CA LYS A 100 -14.46 3.39 2.04
C LYS A 100 -14.54 4.68 1.22
N ALA A 101 -14.92 5.79 1.84
CA ALA A 101 -15.03 7.08 1.17
C ALA A 101 -13.68 7.54 0.60
N THR A 102 -12.59 7.40 1.35
CA THR A 102 -11.24 7.70 0.88
C THR A 102 -10.84 6.85 -0.33
N LEU A 103 -11.03 5.53 -0.26
CA LEU A 103 -10.68 4.64 -1.38
C LEU A 103 -11.57 4.90 -2.60
N THR A 104 -12.85 5.20 -2.40
CA THR A 104 -13.79 5.54 -3.47
C THR A 104 -13.37 6.81 -4.21
N GLU A 105 -12.89 7.82 -3.47
CA GLU A 105 -12.36 9.04 -4.08
C GLU A 105 -11.11 8.75 -4.90
N LEU A 106 -10.16 7.98 -4.37
CA LEU A 106 -8.92 7.62 -5.09
C LEU A 106 -9.19 6.79 -6.34
N ARG A 107 -10.18 5.88 -6.30
CA ARG A 107 -10.57 5.05 -7.45
C ARG A 107 -11.10 5.87 -8.64
N LYS A 108 -11.41 7.16 -8.47
CA LYS A 108 -11.77 8.07 -9.58
C LYS A 108 -10.57 8.52 -10.39
N LEU A 109 -9.33 8.32 -9.90
CA LEU A 109 -8.12 8.72 -10.61
C LEU A 109 -7.96 7.86 -11.87
N PRO A 110 -7.96 8.46 -13.07
CA PRO A 110 -7.78 7.70 -14.30
C PRO A 110 -6.38 7.11 -14.35
N SER A 111 -6.26 5.89 -14.86
CA SER A 111 -4.95 5.33 -15.17
C SER A 111 -4.27 6.10 -16.30
N PRO A 112 -2.96 6.40 -16.18
CA PRO A 112 -2.23 7.09 -17.23
C PRO A 112 -1.96 6.20 -18.46
N ASP A 113 -1.65 4.91 -18.29
CA ASP A 113 -1.37 3.97 -19.40
C ASP A 113 -1.40 2.49 -18.93
N GLY A 114 -2.52 2.04 -18.36
CA GLY A 114 -2.70 0.64 -17.93
C GLY A 114 -2.38 0.39 -16.46
N TYR A 115 -1.71 -0.72 -16.16
CA TYR A 115 -1.35 -1.12 -14.81
C TYR A 115 0.07 -0.66 -14.48
N CYS A 116 0.18 0.29 -13.58
CA CYS A 116 1.43 0.97 -13.28
C CYS A 116 1.37 1.66 -11.92
N SER A 117 2.52 2.02 -11.37
CA SER A 117 2.60 2.95 -10.26
C SER A 117 2.78 4.39 -10.77
N LEU A 118 3.02 5.34 -9.87
CA LEU A 118 3.03 6.76 -10.24
C LEU A 118 4.11 7.07 -11.29
N GLY A 119 3.74 7.82 -12.33
CA GLY A 119 4.67 8.16 -13.42
C GLY A 119 4.95 6.98 -14.37
N CYS A 120 3.97 6.09 -14.55
CA CYS A 120 4.07 4.89 -15.41
C CYS A 120 5.25 3.98 -15.04
N GLN A 121 5.56 3.88 -13.74
CA GLN A 121 6.60 2.99 -13.23
C GLN A 121 6.04 1.57 -13.01
N PRO A 122 6.92 0.56 -12.86
CA PRO A 122 6.51 -0.80 -12.50
C PRO A 122 5.71 -0.83 -11.19
N LEU A 123 4.79 -1.80 -11.06
CA LEU A 123 4.02 -1.97 -9.83
C LEU A 123 4.94 -2.36 -8.66
N ARG A 124 4.65 -1.82 -7.48
CA ARG A 124 5.54 -1.93 -6.30
C ARG A 124 5.19 -3.06 -5.35
N ASP A 125 3.99 -3.65 -5.47
CA ASP A 125 3.60 -4.80 -4.65
C ASP A 125 4.64 -5.93 -4.80
N HIS A 126 5.06 -6.51 -3.70
CA HIS A 126 6.06 -7.58 -3.66
C HIS A 126 5.70 -8.81 -4.51
N VAL A 127 4.43 -9.00 -4.84
CA VAL A 127 3.99 -10.01 -5.80
C VAL A 127 4.64 -9.80 -7.18
N PHE A 128 5.02 -8.56 -7.53
CA PHE A 128 5.74 -8.22 -8.75
C PHE A 128 7.26 -8.18 -8.58
N CYS A 129 7.81 -7.83 -7.41
CA CYS A 129 9.26 -7.61 -7.23
C CYS A 129 10.12 -8.89 -7.18
N THR A 130 11.04 -9.09 -8.12
CA THR A 130 12.17 -10.02 -8.02
C THR A 130 13.23 -9.41 -7.11
N GLY A 131 13.47 -9.99 -5.93
CA GLY A 131 14.53 -9.57 -5.00
C GLY A 131 15.97 -9.74 -5.53
N GLN A 132 16.15 -9.80 -6.85
CA GLN A 132 17.43 -9.72 -7.52
C GLN A 132 17.60 -8.30 -8.05
N GLU A 133 18.63 -7.61 -7.57
CA GLU A 133 18.97 -6.20 -7.89
C GLU A 133 19.39 -5.98 -9.35
N GLU A 134 19.22 -6.97 -10.24
CA GLU A 134 19.48 -6.79 -11.66
C GLU A 134 18.36 -5.96 -12.28
N GLU A 135 18.68 -4.69 -12.50
CA GLU A 135 17.87 -3.71 -13.22
C GLU A 135 17.42 -4.20 -14.62
N SER A 136 18.14 -5.18 -15.19
CA SER A 136 17.84 -5.89 -16.45
C SER A 136 16.71 -6.93 -16.35
N LEU A 137 16.28 -7.31 -15.14
CA LEU A 137 15.18 -8.25 -14.89
C LEU A 137 13.88 -7.55 -14.46
N ARG A 138 13.73 -6.24 -14.72
CA ARG A 138 12.45 -5.50 -14.65
C ARG A 138 11.44 -6.08 -15.67
N LEU A 139 11.01 -7.31 -15.44
CA LEU A 139 9.94 -8.04 -16.12
C LEU A 139 8.56 -7.51 -15.69
N GLU A 140 8.51 -6.35 -15.02
CA GLU A 140 7.57 -6.02 -13.93
C GLU A 140 6.56 -4.91 -14.27
N GLY A 141 6.43 -4.58 -15.55
CA GLY A 141 5.55 -3.52 -16.03
C GLY A 141 6.27 -2.18 -16.24
N PRO A 142 5.54 -1.08 -16.52
CA PRO A 142 4.08 -1.00 -16.53
C PRO A 142 3.47 -1.95 -17.57
N TYR A 143 2.26 -2.44 -17.31
CA TYR A 143 1.54 -3.36 -18.20
C TYR A 143 0.39 -2.64 -18.87
N LYS A 144 0.22 -2.79 -20.18
CA LYS A 144 -0.87 -2.12 -20.89
C LYS A 144 -2.19 -2.85 -20.79
N THR A 145 -2.13 -4.18 -20.66
CA THR A 145 -3.31 -5.05 -20.62
C THR A 145 -3.25 -6.01 -19.44
N GLU A 146 -4.40 -6.51 -19.01
CA GLU A 146 -4.49 -7.48 -17.93
C GLU A 146 -3.78 -8.79 -18.31
N THR A 147 -3.83 -9.17 -19.59
CA THR A 147 -3.09 -10.31 -20.14
C THR A 147 -1.59 -10.16 -19.94
N GLU A 148 -1.04 -8.96 -20.19
CA GLU A 148 0.38 -8.68 -19.95
C GLU A 148 0.74 -8.76 -18.48
N LEU A 149 -0.10 -8.20 -17.60
CA LEU A 149 0.07 -8.27 -16.14
C LEU A 149 0.05 -9.72 -15.65
N ASN A 150 -0.95 -10.51 -16.06
CA ASN A 150 -1.06 -11.94 -15.74
C ASN A 150 0.17 -12.72 -16.23
N GLY A 151 0.67 -12.39 -17.42
CA GLY A 151 1.93 -12.93 -17.94
C GLY A 151 3.13 -12.56 -17.06
N GLY A 152 3.19 -11.33 -16.56
CA GLY A 152 4.17 -10.84 -15.60
C GLY A 152 4.17 -11.66 -14.31
N LEU A 153 2.99 -11.92 -13.73
CA LEU A 153 2.82 -12.77 -12.54
C LEU A 153 3.40 -14.18 -12.74
N VAL A 154 3.13 -14.80 -13.90
CA VAL A 154 3.67 -16.14 -14.21
C VAL A 154 5.19 -16.11 -14.40
N LYS A 155 5.73 -15.11 -15.10
CA LYS A 155 7.18 -14.94 -15.28
C LYS A 155 7.87 -14.78 -13.93
N LYS A 156 7.28 -13.97 -13.06
CA LYS A 156 7.75 -13.73 -11.70
C LYS A 156 7.76 -15.00 -10.86
N TYR A 157 6.67 -15.78 -10.90
CA TYR A 157 6.60 -17.10 -10.27
C TYR A 157 7.75 -18.02 -10.74
N LEU A 158 8.08 -18.02 -12.03
CA LEU A 158 9.20 -18.82 -12.55
C LEU A 158 10.57 -18.28 -12.17
N ALA A 159 10.72 -16.96 -12.06
CA ALA A 159 11.98 -16.31 -11.68
C ALA A 159 12.33 -16.47 -10.20
N SER A 160 11.34 -16.75 -9.34
CA SER A 160 11.54 -16.92 -7.89
C SER A 160 12.30 -18.20 -7.47
N GLY A 161 12.74 -19.04 -8.43
CA GLY A 161 13.61 -20.21 -8.18
C GLY A 161 12.89 -21.43 -7.58
N ASP A 162 13.34 -22.64 -7.89
CA ASP A 162 12.85 -23.96 -7.39
C ASP A 162 11.32 -24.20 -7.38
N LEU A 163 10.57 -23.37 -8.11
CA LEU A 163 9.11 -23.44 -8.16
C LEU A 163 8.64 -24.41 -9.26
N PRO A 164 7.62 -25.26 -8.99
CA PRO A 164 7.13 -26.23 -9.97
C PRO A 164 6.65 -25.59 -11.28
N VAL A 165 7.32 -25.91 -12.39
CA VAL A 165 6.92 -25.47 -13.75
C VAL A 165 5.47 -25.83 -14.07
N GLY A 166 4.99 -27.00 -13.61
CA GLY A 166 3.60 -27.42 -13.80
C GLY A 166 2.56 -26.46 -13.21
N LYS A 167 2.89 -25.77 -12.10
CA LYS A 167 2.02 -24.75 -11.50
C LYS A 167 1.99 -23.46 -12.32
N ALA A 168 3.13 -23.07 -12.90
CA ALA A 168 3.19 -21.97 -13.87
C ALA A 168 2.33 -22.26 -15.11
N GLU A 169 2.41 -23.48 -15.65
CA GLU A 169 1.58 -23.91 -16.78
C GLU A 169 0.08 -23.91 -16.44
N TYR A 170 -0.28 -24.31 -15.20
CA TYR A 170 -1.65 -24.17 -14.73
C TYR A 170 -2.09 -22.69 -14.73
N TYR A 171 -1.29 -21.79 -14.18
CA TYR A 171 -1.60 -20.35 -14.17
C TYR A 171 -1.76 -19.76 -15.57
N ARG A 172 -0.89 -20.14 -16.53
CA ARG A 172 -1.02 -19.71 -17.93
C ARG A 172 -2.36 -20.07 -18.55
N ARG A 173 -2.92 -21.23 -18.18
CA ARG A 173 -4.23 -21.69 -18.67
C ARG A 173 -5.40 -21.08 -17.88
N ALA A 174 -5.24 -20.90 -16.57
CA ALA A 174 -6.31 -20.48 -15.67
C ALA A 174 -6.54 -18.97 -15.67
N PHE A 175 -5.47 -18.15 -15.62
CA PHE A 175 -5.59 -16.70 -15.50
C PHE A 175 -6.44 -16.05 -16.60
N PRO A 176 -6.34 -16.41 -17.89
CA PRO A 176 -7.21 -15.83 -18.92
C PRO A 176 -8.72 -16.08 -18.71
N SER A 177 -9.08 -17.07 -17.88
CA SER A 177 -10.49 -17.40 -17.57
C SER A 177 -10.98 -16.87 -16.23
N VAL A 178 -10.07 -16.55 -15.29
CA VAL A 178 -10.41 -16.13 -13.91
C VAL A 178 -10.04 -14.68 -13.66
N LEU A 179 -8.89 -14.22 -14.14
CA LEU A 179 -8.37 -12.87 -13.98
C LEU A 179 -8.53 -12.11 -15.30
N THR A 180 -9.77 -11.77 -15.63
CA THR A 180 -10.10 -11.11 -16.89
C THR A 180 -11.23 -10.09 -16.74
N GLY A 181 -11.06 -8.93 -17.39
CA GLY A 181 -12.07 -7.87 -17.41
C GLY A 181 -11.96 -6.90 -16.24
N HIS A 182 -10.83 -6.87 -15.53
CA HIS A 182 -10.64 -6.00 -14.38
C HIS A 182 -9.86 -4.75 -14.75
N PRO A 183 -10.50 -3.57 -14.90
CA PRO A 183 -9.80 -2.37 -15.37
C PRO A 183 -8.72 -1.90 -14.38
N PRO A 184 -7.69 -1.17 -14.86
CA PRO A 184 -6.72 -0.53 -13.97
C PRO A 184 -7.40 0.48 -13.05
N THR A 185 -7.33 0.19 -11.76
CA THR A 185 -8.06 0.88 -10.69
C THR A 185 -7.06 1.33 -9.64
N PHE A 186 -7.13 2.61 -9.24
CA PHE A 186 -6.24 3.12 -8.22
C PHE A 186 -6.46 2.36 -6.90
N THR A 187 -5.35 1.88 -6.34
CA THR A 187 -5.27 0.93 -5.24
C THR A 187 -4.16 1.42 -4.31
N HIS A 188 -4.40 1.40 -3.00
CA HIS A 188 -3.39 1.62 -1.97
C HIS A 188 -2.47 0.40 -1.87
N GLY A 189 -3.04 -0.80 -1.92
CA GLY A 189 -2.28 -2.07 -1.97
C GLY A 189 -1.84 -2.63 -0.62
N ASP A 190 -2.19 -1.94 0.47
CA ASP A 190 -1.89 -2.37 1.85
C ASP A 190 -2.87 -1.76 2.86
N VAL A 191 -4.17 -1.82 2.59
CA VAL A 191 -5.22 -1.34 3.52
C VAL A 191 -5.35 -2.32 4.71
N GLN A 192 -4.36 -2.25 5.59
CA GLN A 192 -4.33 -2.94 6.87
C GLN A 192 -4.64 -1.96 8.00
N ARG A 193 -5.18 -2.47 9.11
CA ARG A 193 -5.49 -1.65 10.31
C ARG A 193 -4.26 -0.90 10.86
N LYS A 194 -3.06 -1.47 10.78
CA LYS A 194 -1.81 -0.81 11.18
C LYS A 194 -1.50 0.47 10.37
N ASN A 195 -2.08 0.60 9.17
CA ASN A 195 -1.87 1.72 8.23
C ASN A 195 -3.02 2.74 8.30
N VAL A 196 -3.90 2.63 9.30
CA VAL A 196 -4.97 3.61 9.55
C VAL A 196 -4.75 4.20 10.94
N LEU A 197 -4.55 5.52 11.00
CA LEU A 197 -4.49 6.27 12.25
C LEU A 197 -5.87 6.82 12.56
N VAL A 198 -6.36 6.61 13.79
CA VAL A 198 -7.65 7.09 14.27
C VAL A 198 -7.42 8.17 15.32
N ASN A 199 -8.00 9.35 15.07
CA ASN A 199 -8.16 10.39 16.07
C ASN A 199 -9.61 10.33 16.58
N LEU A 200 -9.77 9.70 17.75
CA LEU A 200 -11.06 9.53 18.39
C LEU A 200 -11.17 10.50 19.57
N THR A 201 -12.10 11.44 19.48
CA THR A 201 -12.52 12.30 20.59
C THR A 201 -13.94 11.94 21.02
N LYS A 202 -14.49 12.65 22.02
CA LYS A 202 -15.89 12.45 22.43
C LYS A 202 -16.87 12.91 21.36
N GLU A 203 -16.50 13.93 20.58
CA GLU A 203 -17.39 14.56 19.60
C GLU A 203 -17.06 14.18 18.15
N ASP A 204 -15.88 13.63 17.86
CA ASP A 204 -15.38 13.42 16.50
C ASP A 204 -14.56 12.13 16.38
N CYS A 205 -14.59 11.52 15.21
CA CYS A 205 -13.78 10.37 14.85
C CYS A 205 -13.24 10.61 13.46
N ARG A 206 -11.94 10.88 13.35
CA ARG A 206 -11.28 11.08 12.05
C ARG A 206 -10.23 10.03 11.82
N ILE A 207 -10.10 9.61 10.57
CA ILE A 207 -9.02 8.71 10.17
C ILE A 207 -8.00 9.39 9.27
N THR A 208 -6.81 8.82 9.20
CA THR A 208 -5.82 9.13 8.16
C THR A 208 -5.15 7.82 7.74
N ILE A 209 -5.19 7.55 6.44
CA ILE A 209 -4.52 6.39 5.85
C ILE A 209 -3.06 6.78 5.55
N ILE A 210 -2.13 5.90 5.91
CA ILE A 210 -0.68 6.08 5.79
C ILE A 210 -0.05 4.89 5.06
N ASP A 211 1.25 4.98 4.77
CA ASP A 211 2.05 3.92 4.12
C ASP A 211 1.64 3.62 2.66
N TRP A 212 1.73 4.66 1.83
CA TRP A 212 1.36 4.66 0.41
C TRP A 212 2.44 4.07 -0.52
N GLU A 213 3.30 3.19 -0.01
CA GLU A 213 4.48 2.68 -0.74
C GLU A 213 4.11 1.74 -1.90
N PHE A 214 2.96 1.08 -1.83
CA PHE A 214 2.47 0.18 -2.87
C PHE A 214 1.40 0.79 -3.77
N ALA A 215 1.09 2.08 -3.61
CA ALA A 215 -0.03 2.68 -4.31
C ALA A 215 0.21 2.77 -5.83
N GLY A 216 -0.85 2.55 -6.61
CA GLY A 216 -0.79 2.53 -8.07
C GLY A 216 -2.11 2.07 -8.70
N TRP A 217 -2.11 1.87 -10.02
CA TRP A 217 -3.23 1.33 -10.79
C TRP A 217 -3.06 -0.18 -10.98
N TYR A 218 -3.85 -0.95 -10.24
CA TYR A 218 -3.86 -2.42 -10.23
C TYR A 218 -5.20 -2.94 -10.78
N PRO A 219 -5.36 -4.25 -11.04
CA PRO A 219 -6.68 -4.81 -11.34
C PRO A 219 -7.71 -4.44 -10.26
N SER A 220 -8.98 -4.22 -10.65
CA SER A 220 -10.04 -3.78 -9.74
C SER A 220 -10.24 -4.64 -8.47
N TYR A 221 -9.87 -5.92 -8.52
CA TYR A 221 -9.93 -6.84 -7.38
C TYR A 221 -8.78 -6.70 -6.39
N TRP A 222 -7.66 -6.08 -6.78
CA TRP A 222 -6.37 -6.20 -6.09
C TRP A 222 -6.44 -5.71 -4.65
N GLU A 223 -7.07 -4.57 -4.38
CA GLU A 223 -7.23 -4.06 -3.00
C GLU A 223 -7.96 -5.07 -2.10
N TYR A 224 -9.01 -5.70 -2.61
CA TYR A 224 -9.80 -6.68 -1.86
C TYR A 224 -8.95 -7.92 -1.55
N SER A 225 -8.32 -8.50 -2.56
CA SER A 225 -7.47 -9.70 -2.39
C SER A 225 -6.30 -9.43 -1.42
N ARG A 226 -5.67 -8.25 -1.50
CA ARG A 226 -4.59 -7.86 -0.57
C ARG A 226 -5.10 -7.63 0.85
N ALA A 227 -6.25 -6.97 1.02
CA ALA A 227 -6.85 -6.73 2.34
C ALA A 227 -7.29 -8.03 3.02
N ILE A 228 -7.91 -8.96 2.27
CA ILE A 228 -8.29 -10.29 2.78
C ILE A 228 -7.05 -11.12 3.10
N PHE A 229 -6.03 -11.14 2.24
CA PHE A 229 -4.76 -11.82 2.52
C PHE A 229 -4.12 -11.31 3.82
N ALA A 230 -4.16 -10.00 4.06
CA ALA A 230 -3.62 -9.37 5.26
C ALA A 230 -4.43 -9.64 6.54
N CYS A 231 -5.63 -10.22 6.47
CA CYS A 231 -6.37 -10.67 7.65
C CYS A 231 -5.69 -11.87 8.34
N GLY A 232 -4.75 -12.55 7.67
CA GLY A 232 -3.91 -13.59 8.27
C GLY A 232 -4.73 -14.75 8.82
N HIS A 233 -4.75 -14.89 10.13
CA HIS A 233 -5.45 -15.99 10.83
C HIS A 233 -6.94 -15.75 11.07
N PHE A 234 -7.48 -14.58 10.67
CA PHE A 234 -8.89 -14.22 10.91
C PHE A 234 -9.25 -14.23 12.39
N ASP A 235 -8.38 -13.64 13.22
CA ASP A 235 -8.52 -13.63 14.69
C ASP A 235 -9.69 -12.77 15.20
N ASP A 236 -10.26 -11.91 14.35
CA ASP A 236 -11.37 -11.02 14.67
C ASP A 236 -12.27 -10.75 13.45
N ASP A 237 -13.25 -9.86 13.63
CA ASP A 237 -14.28 -9.51 12.64
C ASP A 237 -13.79 -8.62 11.48
N TRP A 238 -12.50 -8.25 11.41
CA TRP A 238 -12.02 -7.29 10.41
C TRP A 238 -12.35 -7.70 8.96
N ASN A 239 -12.31 -9.00 8.65
CA ASN A 239 -12.66 -9.52 7.32
C ASN A 239 -14.10 -9.18 6.90
N GLU A 240 -15.05 -9.15 7.85
CA GLU A 240 -16.43 -8.76 7.57
C GLU A 240 -16.52 -7.26 7.21
N TRP A 241 -15.66 -6.45 7.83
CA TRP A 241 -15.57 -5.02 7.51
C TRP A 241 -14.84 -4.76 6.20
N VAL A 242 -13.93 -5.63 5.77
CA VAL A 242 -13.34 -5.55 4.43
C VAL A 242 -14.42 -5.67 3.35
N ASP A 243 -15.37 -6.59 3.51
CA ASP A 243 -16.54 -6.72 2.61
C ASP A 243 -17.46 -5.48 2.63
N PHE A 244 -17.47 -4.72 3.73
CA PHE A 244 -18.19 -3.44 3.80
C PHE A 244 -17.42 -2.31 3.10
N ILE A 245 -16.10 -2.26 3.29
CA ILE A 245 -15.22 -1.20 2.78
C ILE A 245 -15.04 -1.32 1.25
N LEU A 246 -14.86 -2.54 0.75
CA LEU A 246 -14.50 -2.82 -0.64
C LEU A 246 -15.56 -3.66 -1.35
N ASP A 247 -15.61 -3.58 -2.67
CA ASP A 247 -16.40 -4.52 -3.46
C ASP A 247 -15.79 -5.93 -3.31
N PRO A 248 -16.59 -6.96 -2.95
CA PRO A 248 -16.06 -8.29 -2.69
C PRO A 248 -15.77 -9.03 -4.00
N TYR A 249 -14.50 -9.34 -4.22
CA TYR A 249 -13.99 -10.15 -5.33
C TYR A 249 -13.59 -11.54 -4.80
N ARG A 250 -14.60 -12.33 -4.41
CA ARG A 250 -14.39 -13.64 -3.75
C ARG A 250 -14.01 -14.76 -4.71
N ASN A 251 -14.14 -14.53 -6.01
CA ASN A 251 -13.84 -15.53 -7.04
C ASN A 251 -12.40 -15.38 -7.59
N GLU A 252 -11.73 -14.29 -7.22
CA GLU A 252 -10.38 -13.88 -7.60
C GLU A 252 -9.37 -14.16 -6.49
#